data_AF-A0A0S7XK34-F1
#
_entry.id   AF-A0A0S7XK34-F1
#
_cell.length_a   1.000
_cell.length_b   1.000
_cell.length_c   1.000
_cell.angle_alpha   90.00
_cell.angle_beta   90.00
_cell.angle_gamma   90.00
#
_symmetry.space_group_name_H-M   'P 1'
#
loop_
_entity.id
_entity.type
_entity.pdbx_description
1 polymer ?
#
loop_
_entity_poly.entity_id
_entity_poly.type
_entity_poly.pdbx_seq_one_letter_code
_entity_poly.pdbx_strand_id
1 'polypeptide(L)'
;MPNERLAGELMIPNLAQIEELGTRILGEQPDPVVRFRVLRDVLQKPSRDPELASARGQVTESHWVAELREEQRPDGSWGRFHSADTRAKRRIPTTEAGVPRALALGLNGSHPVLAAAAKYVADVLTGARDFPDPAEKNERWRTEA
;
A
#
# COMPACT_ATOMS: atom_id res chain seq x y z
N MET A 1 19.23 -6.23 48.99
CA MET A 1 18.67 -5.23 48.06
C MET A 1 18.78 -5.80 46.65
N PRO A 2 17.69 -6.30 46.04
CA PRO A 2 17.75 -6.80 44.67
C PRO A 2 17.59 -5.63 43.70
N ASN A 3 18.54 -5.50 42.77
CA ASN A 3 18.38 -4.69 41.58
C ASN A 3 18.12 -5.64 40.40
N GLU A 4 16.93 -6.25 40.39
CA GLU A 4 16.43 -7.01 39.24
C GLU A 4 15.68 -6.06 38.32
N ARG A 5 16.43 -5.33 37.49
CA ARG A 5 15.85 -4.63 36.33
C ARG A 5 16.86 -4.66 35.18
N LEU A 6 16.36 -5.15 34.04
CA LEU A 6 16.82 -4.92 32.67
C LEU A 6 17.86 -5.90 32.11
N ALA A 7 17.44 -7.15 31.89
CA ALA A 7 17.85 -7.91 30.72
C ALA A 7 16.59 -8.24 29.91
N GLY A 8 16.03 -7.23 29.25
CA GLY A 8 15.01 -7.42 28.23
C GLY A 8 15.67 -7.99 26.99
N GLU A 9 15.94 -9.30 26.98
CA GLU A 9 16.22 -10.03 25.74
C GLU A 9 15.01 -9.81 24.82
N LEU A 10 15.25 -9.19 23.66
CA LEU A 10 14.29 -9.16 22.57
C LEU A 10 14.14 -10.60 22.05
N MET A 11 13.35 -11.41 22.77
CA MET A 11 12.94 -12.73 22.31
C MET A 11 12.10 -12.50 21.05
N ILE A 12 12.61 -12.94 19.90
CA ILE A 12 11.79 -12.95 18.68
C ILE A 12 10.62 -13.90 18.95
N PRO A 13 9.37 -13.42 18.88
CA PRO A 13 8.22 -14.27 19.17
C PRO A 13 8.15 -15.40 18.15
N ASN A 14 7.82 -16.61 18.63
CA ASN A 14 7.52 -17.72 17.73
C ASN A 14 6.16 -17.53 17.05
N LEU A 15 5.84 -18.39 16.07
CA LEU A 15 4.61 -18.27 15.29
C LEU A 15 3.34 -18.26 16.16
N ALA A 16 3.24 -19.14 17.16
CA ALA A 16 2.08 -19.21 18.04
C ALA A 16 1.90 -17.92 18.86
N GLN A 17 3.00 -17.33 19.34
CA GLN A 17 2.97 -16.05 20.04
C GLN A 17 2.54 -14.90 19.10
N ILE A 18 2.97 -14.92 17.83
CA ILE A 18 2.56 -13.95 16.82
C ILE A 18 1.05 -14.05 16.52
N GLU A 19 0.53 -15.27 16.38
CA GLU A 19 -0.91 -15.51 16.15
C GLU A 19 -1.77 -15.12 17.36
N GLU A 20 -1.30 -15.41 18.57
CA GLU A 20 -1.96 -14.99 19.82
C GLU A 20 -2.03 -13.46 19.92
N LEU A 21 -0.92 -12.76 19.65
CA LEU A 21 -0.88 -11.30 19.59
C LEU A 21 -1.82 -10.76 18.51
N GLY A 22 -1.86 -11.39 17.33
CA GLY A 22 -2.81 -11.03 16.26
C GLY A 22 -4.26 -11.14 16.73
N THR A 23 -4.61 -12.22 17.41
CA THR A 23 -5.96 -12.42 17.97
C THR A 23 -6.29 -11.36 19.02
N ARG A 24 -5.32 -10.99 19.86
CA ARG A 24 -5.49 -9.95 20.88
C ARG A 24 -5.72 -8.58 20.24
N ILE A 25 -4.95 -8.22 19.22
CA ILE A 25 -5.14 -6.98 18.45
C ILE A 25 -6.55 -6.91 17.86
N LEU A 26 -7.09 -8.01 17.32
CA LEU A 26 -8.45 -8.03 16.78
C LEU A 26 -9.54 -7.76 17.84
N GLY A 27 -9.28 -8.12 19.09
CA GLY A 27 -10.16 -7.84 20.23
C GLY A 27 -10.21 -6.36 20.64
N GLU A 28 -9.20 -5.57 20.25
CA GLU A 28 -9.12 -4.13 20.55
C GLU A 28 -9.85 -3.25 19.51
N GLN A 29 -10.58 -3.86 18.57
CA GLN A 29 -11.32 -3.17 17.50
C GLN A 29 -10.44 -2.18 16.70
N PRO A 30 -9.36 -2.68 16.06
CA PRO A 30 -8.41 -1.84 15.36
C PRO A 30 -9.00 -1.29 14.05
N ASP A 31 -8.32 -0.30 13.46
CA ASP A 31 -8.66 0.26 12.15
C ASP A 31 -8.88 -0.85 11.09
N PRO A 32 -9.82 -0.68 10.13
CA PRO A 32 -10.11 -1.69 9.11
C PRO A 32 -8.89 -2.26 8.38
N VAL A 33 -7.88 -1.44 8.08
CA VAL A 33 -6.64 -1.88 7.41
C VAL A 33 -5.88 -2.83 8.31
N VAL A 34 -5.70 -2.47 9.59
CA VAL A 34 -5.01 -3.31 10.57
C VAL A 34 -5.77 -4.62 10.76
N ARG A 35 -7.10 -4.56 10.95
CA ARG A 35 -7.96 -5.74 11.08
C ARG A 35 -7.76 -6.69 9.91
N PHE A 36 -7.85 -6.17 8.68
CA PHE A 36 -7.71 -6.97 7.47
C PHE A 36 -6.30 -7.57 7.33
N ARG A 37 -5.24 -6.80 7.59
CA ARG A 37 -3.85 -7.26 7.48
C ARG A 37 -3.54 -8.34 8.53
N VAL A 38 -4.03 -8.20 9.75
CA VAL A 38 -3.89 -9.24 10.79
C VAL A 38 -4.60 -10.52 10.35
N LEU A 39 -5.85 -10.44 9.89
CA LEU A 39 -6.58 -11.62 9.42
C LEU A 39 -5.90 -12.31 8.22
N ARG A 40 -5.38 -11.52 7.27
CA ARG A 40 -4.80 -12.03 6.02
C ARG A 40 -3.37 -12.54 6.17
N ASP A 41 -2.51 -11.76 6.81
CA ASP A 41 -1.06 -11.98 6.78
C ASP A 41 -0.54 -12.63 8.05
N VAL A 42 -1.16 -12.34 9.19
CA VAL A 42 -0.76 -12.90 10.49
C VAL A 42 -1.49 -14.21 10.75
N LEU A 43 -2.82 -14.18 10.72
CA LEU A 43 -3.66 -15.35 11.00
C LEU A 43 -3.94 -16.21 9.76
N GLN A 44 -3.50 -15.76 8.58
CA GLN A 44 -3.60 -16.47 7.30
C GLN A 44 -4.97 -17.10 7.04
N LYS A 45 -6.04 -16.36 7.36
CA LYS A 45 -7.41 -16.84 7.19
C LYS A 45 -7.67 -17.24 5.73
N PRO A 46 -8.42 -18.33 5.47
CA PRO A 46 -8.76 -18.72 4.11
C PRO A 46 -9.45 -17.58 3.33
N SER A 47 -9.22 -17.50 2.03
CA SER A 47 -9.78 -16.42 1.19
C SER A 47 -11.31 -16.32 1.19
N ARG A 48 -11.99 -17.44 1.49
CA ARG A 48 -13.46 -17.54 1.63
C ARG A 48 -13.97 -17.35 3.05
N ASP A 49 -13.08 -17.06 4.00
CA ASP A 49 -13.46 -16.79 5.37
C ASP A 49 -14.36 -15.53 5.43
N PRO A 50 -15.54 -15.60 6.06
CA PRO A 50 -16.50 -14.49 6.08
C PRO A 50 -15.98 -13.28 6.86
N GLU A 51 -15.16 -13.49 7.89
CA GLU A 51 -14.55 -12.41 8.67
C GLU A 51 -13.51 -11.65 7.82
N LEU A 52 -12.68 -12.39 7.10
CA LEU A 52 -11.72 -11.81 6.16
C LEU A 52 -12.42 -11.05 5.03
N ALA A 53 -13.52 -11.60 4.49
CA ALA A 53 -14.33 -10.95 3.46
C ALA A 53 -14.96 -9.64 3.97
N SER A 54 -15.52 -9.65 5.19
CA SER A 54 -16.07 -8.46 5.85
C SER A 54 -15.00 -7.40 6.07
N ALA A 55 -13.84 -7.77 6.63
CA ALA A 55 -12.72 -6.86 6.86
C ALA A 55 -12.22 -6.22 5.55
N ARG A 56 -12.15 -6.99 4.45
CA ARG A 56 -11.82 -6.45 3.12
C ARG A 56 -12.84 -5.42 2.64
N GLY A 57 -14.13 -5.65 2.89
CA GLY A 57 -15.19 -4.68 2.62
C GLY A 57 -14.99 -3.38 3.40
N GLN A 58 -14.66 -3.48 4.69
CA GLN A 58 -14.38 -2.30 5.52
C GLN A 58 -13.14 -1.51 5.06
N VAL A 59 -12.08 -2.20 4.62
CA VAL A 59 -10.92 -1.54 3.99
C VAL A 59 -11.35 -0.74 2.76
N THR A 60 -12.20 -1.34 1.93
CA THR A 60 -12.70 -0.72 0.68
C THR A 60 -13.46 0.59 0.92
N GLU A 61 -14.12 0.70 2.08
CA GLU A 61 -14.86 1.90 2.51
C GLU A 61 -14.05 2.83 3.44
N SER A 62 -12.79 2.50 3.73
CA SER A 62 -11.95 3.29 4.63
C SER A 62 -11.55 4.63 4.03
N HIS A 63 -11.29 5.61 4.91
CA HIS A 63 -10.75 6.92 4.53
C HIS A 63 -9.47 6.80 3.68
N TRP A 64 -8.62 5.82 3.98
CA TRP A 64 -7.37 5.59 3.25
C TRP A 64 -7.58 5.19 1.79
N VAL A 65 -8.61 4.39 1.52
CA VAL A 65 -8.98 4.01 0.15
C VAL A 65 -9.72 5.16 -0.55
N ALA A 66 -10.51 5.93 0.18
CA ALA A 66 -11.13 7.15 -0.35
C ALA A 66 -10.06 8.14 -0.85
N GLU A 67 -9.01 8.42 -0.06
CA GLU A 67 -7.92 9.30 -0.48
C GLU A 67 -7.21 8.78 -1.74
N LEU A 68 -6.98 7.46 -1.85
CA LEU A 68 -6.41 6.87 -3.07
C LEU A 68 -7.30 7.14 -4.29
N ARG A 69 -8.62 6.98 -4.16
CA ARG A 69 -9.59 7.20 -5.24
C ARG A 69 -9.65 8.67 -5.64
N GLU A 70 -9.73 9.57 -4.67
CA GLU A 70 -9.81 11.03 -4.90
C GLU A 70 -8.55 11.56 -5.58
N GLU A 71 -7.39 11.02 -5.23
CA GLU A 71 -6.11 11.42 -5.81
C GLU A 71 -5.80 10.70 -7.14
N GLN A 72 -6.52 9.63 -7.48
CA GLN A 72 -6.31 8.91 -8.74
C GLN A 72 -6.94 9.69 -9.89
N ARG A 73 -6.19 9.82 -10.99
CA ARG A 73 -6.66 10.45 -12.23
C ARG A 73 -7.54 9.49 -13.03
N PRO A 74 -8.40 10.01 -13.93
CA PRO A 74 -9.25 9.16 -14.77
C PRO A 74 -8.49 8.15 -15.65
N ASP A 75 -7.20 8.40 -15.92
CA ASP A 75 -6.35 7.47 -16.68
C ASP A 75 -5.75 6.33 -15.83
N GLY A 76 -6.04 6.28 -14.52
CA GLY A 76 -5.56 5.28 -13.58
C GLY A 76 -4.25 5.65 -12.87
N SER A 77 -3.61 6.76 -13.24
CA SER A 77 -2.36 7.23 -12.62
C SER A 77 -2.60 8.10 -11.38
N TRP A 78 -1.56 8.35 -10.59
CA TRP A 78 -1.54 9.45 -9.60
C TRP A 78 -0.74 10.65 -10.11
N GLY A 79 -0.54 10.72 -11.43
CA GLY A 79 0.30 11.70 -12.11
C GLY A 79 1.52 11.07 -12.74
N ARG A 80 2.62 11.82 -12.74
CA ARG A 80 3.92 11.36 -13.24
C ARG A 80 4.33 10.03 -12.59
N PHE A 81 5.14 9.26 -13.28
CA PHE A 81 5.48 7.92 -12.84
C PHE A 81 6.37 7.98 -11.59
N HIS A 82 7.50 8.66 -11.68
CA HIS A 82 8.50 8.80 -10.61
C HIS A 82 8.74 10.28 -10.23
N SER A 83 8.68 11.19 -11.20
CA SER A 83 9.01 12.61 -11.00
C SER A 83 7.85 13.41 -10.41
N ALA A 84 7.88 13.74 -9.12
CA ALA A 84 6.83 14.53 -8.47
C ALA A 84 6.73 15.96 -9.04
N ASP A 85 5.51 16.41 -9.33
CA ASP A 85 5.24 17.83 -9.57
C ASP A 85 4.98 18.53 -8.23
N THR A 86 6.03 19.14 -7.68
CA THR A 86 5.99 19.81 -6.36
C THR A 86 5.03 21.00 -6.31
N ARG A 87 4.61 21.54 -7.46
CA ARG A 87 3.63 22.64 -7.53
C ARG A 87 2.19 22.16 -7.40
N ALA A 88 1.93 20.90 -7.76
CA ALA A 88 0.59 20.33 -7.79
C ALA A 88 -0.01 20.01 -6.39
N LYS A 89 0.80 20.08 -5.32
CA LYS A 89 0.40 19.89 -3.90
C LYS A 89 -0.52 18.66 -3.68
N ARG A 90 -0.27 17.58 -4.41
CA ARG A 90 -1.04 16.32 -4.32
C ARG A 90 -0.65 15.55 -3.06
N ARG A 91 -1.61 14.84 -2.46
CA ARG A 91 -1.32 13.94 -1.32
C ARG A 91 -0.57 12.69 -1.74
N ILE A 92 -0.80 12.24 -2.97
CA ILE A 92 -0.08 11.14 -3.60
C ILE A 92 0.65 11.71 -4.81
N PRO A 93 1.98 11.92 -4.72
CA PRO A 93 2.69 12.76 -5.68
C PRO A 93 2.96 12.09 -7.02
N THR A 94 3.01 10.76 -7.05
CA THR A 94 3.42 9.97 -8.22
C THR A 94 2.71 8.63 -8.26
N THR A 95 2.66 8.03 -9.45
CA THR A 95 2.11 6.68 -9.63
C THR A 95 2.94 5.63 -8.88
N GLU A 96 4.26 5.76 -8.88
CA GLU A 96 5.17 4.91 -8.10
C GLU A 96 4.95 5.04 -6.58
N ALA A 97 4.46 6.18 -6.08
CA ALA A 97 4.07 6.31 -4.67
C ALA A 97 2.67 5.74 -4.39
N GLY A 98 1.73 5.91 -5.32
CA GLY A 98 0.35 5.46 -5.18
C GLY A 98 0.18 3.95 -5.16
N VAL A 99 0.90 3.23 -6.02
CA VAL A 99 0.79 1.76 -6.13
C VAL A 99 1.22 1.05 -4.83
N PRO A 100 2.41 1.29 -4.26
CA PRO A 100 2.81 0.70 -2.99
C PRO A 100 1.89 1.10 -1.84
N ARG A 101 1.37 2.34 -1.83
CA ARG A 101 0.42 2.78 -0.83
C ARG A 101 -0.87 1.95 -0.88
N ALA A 102 -1.44 1.73 -2.06
CA ALA A 102 -2.61 0.87 -2.25
C ALA A 102 -2.35 -0.58 -1.79
N LEU A 103 -1.19 -1.15 -2.13
CA LEU A 103 -0.80 -2.49 -1.69
C LEU A 103 -0.62 -2.57 -0.16
N ALA A 104 -0.05 -1.54 0.46
CA ALA A 104 0.16 -1.47 1.91
C ALA A 104 -1.16 -1.48 2.69
N LEU A 105 -2.21 -0.85 2.15
CA LEU A 105 -3.59 -0.91 2.69
C LEU A 105 -4.25 -2.29 2.52
N GLY A 106 -3.62 -3.19 1.77
CA GLY A 106 -4.12 -4.53 1.55
C GLY A 106 -4.97 -4.70 0.30
N LEU A 107 -5.05 -3.67 -0.56
CA LEU A 107 -5.68 -3.82 -1.87
C LEU A 107 -4.88 -4.79 -2.76
N ASN A 108 -5.53 -5.36 -3.76
CA ASN A 108 -4.90 -6.19 -4.77
C ASN A 108 -5.44 -5.85 -6.17
N GLY A 109 -4.95 -6.54 -7.20
CA GLY A 109 -5.27 -6.27 -8.60
C GLY A 109 -6.76 -6.42 -8.97
N SER A 110 -7.61 -7.02 -8.14
CA SER A 110 -9.05 -7.06 -8.41
C SER A 110 -9.79 -5.80 -7.93
N HIS A 111 -9.17 -4.98 -7.08
CA HIS A 111 -9.76 -3.73 -6.64
C HIS A 111 -9.65 -2.66 -7.75
N PRO A 112 -10.73 -1.90 -8.06
CA PRO A 112 -10.75 -0.97 -9.20
C PRO A 112 -9.58 0.01 -9.25
N VAL A 113 -9.16 0.54 -8.10
CA VAL A 113 -8.01 1.46 -8.00
C VAL A 113 -6.72 0.83 -8.55
N LEU A 114 -6.41 -0.41 -8.14
CA LEU A 114 -5.20 -1.10 -8.60
C LEU A 114 -5.37 -1.67 -10.01
N ALA A 115 -6.59 -2.06 -10.41
CA ALA A 115 -6.87 -2.48 -11.78
C ALA A 115 -6.63 -1.33 -12.77
N ALA A 116 -7.10 -0.11 -12.45
CA ALA A 116 -6.88 1.07 -13.27
C ALA A 116 -5.39 1.45 -13.34
N ALA A 117 -4.69 1.41 -12.20
CA ALA A 117 -3.24 1.65 -12.16
C ALA A 117 -2.47 0.59 -12.97
N ALA A 118 -2.82 -0.68 -12.85
CA ALA A 118 -2.19 -1.77 -13.60
C ALA A 118 -2.38 -1.59 -15.12
N LYS A 119 -3.59 -1.21 -15.55
CA LYS A 119 -3.86 -0.86 -16.95
C LYS A 119 -3.00 0.32 -17.39
N TYR A 120 -2.95 1.39 -16.61
CA TYR A 120 -2.12 2.57 -16.91
C TYR A 120 -0.66 2.18 -17.14
N VAL A 121 -0.07 1.41 -16.22
CA VAL A 121 1.31 0.95 -16.31
C VAL A 121 1.52 0.06 -17.53
N ALA A 122 0.59 -0.86 -17.82
CA ALA A 122 0.66 -1.70 -19.01
C ALA A 122 0.61 -0.89 -20.31
N ASP A 123 -0.24 0.14 -20.39
CA ASP A 123 -0.33 1.02 -21.56
C ASP A 123 0.99 1.79 -21.77
N VAL A 124 1.66 2.22 -20.70
CA VAL A 124 2.99 2.85 -20.77
C VAL A 124 4.05 1.85 -21.24
N LEU A 125 4.09 0.65 -20.66
CA LEU A 125 5.08 -0.38 -21.00
C LEU A 125 4.96 -0.91 -22.44
N THR A 126 3.75 -0.88 -23.00
CA THR A 126 3.47 -1.34 -24.36
C THR A 126 3.59 -0.22 -25.41
N GLY A 127 3.86 1.02 -24.99
CA GLY A 127 3.91 2.18 -25.88
C GLY A 127 2.53 2.65 -26.37
N ALA A 128 1.44 2.14 -25.80
CA ALA A 128 0.09 2.67 -26.03
C ALA A 128 -0.11 4.05 -25.36
N ARG A 129 0.81 4.43 -24.46
CA ARG A 129 0.90 5.74 -23.83
C ARG A 129 2.36 6.14 -23.70
N ASP A 130 2.66 7.42 -23.93
CA ASP A 130 4.00 7.98 -23.70
C ASP A 130 4.40 7.91 -22.23
N PHE A 131 5.69 7.73 -21.97
CA PHE A 131 6.21 7.81 -20.61
C PHE A 131 6.02 9.25 -20.07
N PRO A 132 5.36 9.43 -18.91
CA PRO A 132 4.91 10.75 -18.46
C PRO A 132 6.03 11.62 -17.87
N ASP A 133 7.17 11.01 -17.54
CA ASP A 133 8.28 11.71 -16.91
C ASP A 133 9.20 12.29 -17.98
N PRO A 134 9.71 13.51 -17.78
CA PRO A 134 10.73 14.06 -18.65
C PRO A 134 11.99 13.18 -18.61
N ALA A 135 12.73 13.18 -19.71
CA ALA A 135 14.06 12.57 -19.73
C ALA A 135 14.89 13.13 -18.57
N GLU A 136 15.45 12.24 -17.76
CA GLU A 136 16.28 12.62 -16.64
C GLU A 136 17.48 13.40 -17.18
N LYS A 137 17.66 14.64 -16.71
CA LYS A 137 18.83 15.44 -17.08
C LYS A 137 20.05 14.82 -16.40
N ASN A 138 20.80 14.04 -17.14
CA ASN A 138 22.03 13.48 -16.61
C ASN A 138 23.15 14.51 -16.75
N GLU A 139 23.44 15.26 -15.69
CA GLU A 139 24.55 16.23 -15.69
C GLU A 139 25.94 15.58 -15.86
N ARG A 140 26.03 14.25 -15.72
CA ARG A 140 27.29 13.50 -15.80
C ARG A 140 27.76 13.21 -17.23
N TRP A 141 26.92 13.38 -18.25
CA TRP A 141 27.31 13.24 -19.65
C TRP A 141 26.49 14.16 -20.54
N ARG A 142 27.16 14.82 -21.49
CA ARG A 142 26.53 15.73 -22.44
C ARG A 142 25.51 14.95 -23.28
N THR A 143 24.24 15.27 -23.14
CA THR A 143 23.23 14.90 -24.12
C THR A 143 23.34 15.93 -25.25
N GLU A 144 23.98 15.57 -26.37
CA GLU A 144 23.98 16.43 -27.55
C GLU A 144 22.57 16.48 -28.14
N ALA A 145 22.14 17.69 -28.50
CA ALA A 145 20.79 18.02 -28.95
C ALA A 145 20.56 17.69 -30.43
#